data_AF-A0A9N8WA93-F1
#
_entry.id   AF-A0A9N8WA93-F1
#
_cell.length_a   1.000
_cell.length_b   1.000
_cell.length_c   1.000
_cell.angle_alpha   90.00
_cell.angle_beta   90.00
_cell.angle_gamma   90.00
#
_symmetry.space_group_name_H-M   'P 1'
#
loop_
_entity.id
_entity.type
_entity.pdbx_description
1 polymer ?
#
loop_
_entity_poly.entity_id
_entity_poly.type
_entity_poly.pdbx_seq_one_letter_code
_entity_poly.pdbx_strand_id
1 'polypeptide(L)'
;MSESLSLKNCKDLVKLLLIIVFLLYLAYLIYKVITDIPTNSTGYAIVDELDAPDIEICSNSGSLILRCDFKWLDQTVTRINNCSDYIINEVVSLGAHRNACKTFKANKTIKYTDPNKSLNGLREIGFYFNIPNISAEEATSIGIASLSIQLTSPDFNPLLNPDQVISNMDKAVLSNLVLLWDFIAGMANYAAVVKFRTIAYKSILPNDANAIIGLAPKHHVTYYLESDAHYFPFNSNTTRLPNGTTSYFSVAAGSFIQEQTIEQRSYTVFSALAAVGGFSGILLGVYAFLFGKSIKPYGYVHSLFDSVPKFYTNTDDNINSRVALIEEYLQNFMHIKRDDEDKEV
;
A
#
# COMPACT_ATOMS: atom_id res chain seq x y z
N MET A 1 45.41 -29.90 32.78
CA MET A 1 45.58 -29.43 31.39
C MET A 1 45.38 -27.92 31.40
N SER A 2 46.45 -27.14 31.47
CA SER A 2 46.39 -25.68 31.55
C SER A 2 46.19 -25.09 30.16
N GLU A 3 45.07 -24.41 29.93
CA GLU A 3 44.84 -23.62 28.73
C GLU A 3 45.95 -22.58 28.56
N SER A 4 46.49 -22.39 27.36
CA SER A 4 47.54 -21.37 27.15
C SER A 4 46.93 -19.97 27.33
N LEU A 5 47.66 -19.07 28.01
CA LEU A 5 47.22 -17.70 28.27
C LEU A 5 46.83 -16.96 26.96
N SER A 6 47.52 -17.28 25.86
CA SER A 6 47.27 -16.76 24.52
C SER A 6 45.90 -17.17 23.95
N LEU A 7 45.50 -18.44 24.12
CA LEU A 7 44.21 -18.92 23.64
C LEU A 7 43.06 -18.34 24.46
N LYS A 8 43.26 -18.18 25.78
CA LYS A 8 42.28 -17.55 26.66
C LYS A 8 42.02 -16.10 26.26
N ASN A 9 43.08 -15.32 26.02
CA ASN A 9 42.98 -13.94 25.56
C ASN A 9 42.31 -13.84 24.17
N CYS A 10 42.60 -14.77 23.26
CA CYS A 10 41.94 -14.83 21.94
C CYS A 10 40.44 -15.12 22.05
N LYS A 11 40.05 -16.10 22.89
CA LYS A 11 38.64 -16.41 23.16
C LYS A 11 37.89 -15.19 23.71
N ASP A 12 38.49 -14.46 24.65
CA ASP A 12 37.85 -13.30 25.28
C ASP A 12 37.73 -12.11 24.32
N LEU A 13 38.74 -11.89 23.45
CA LEU A 13 38.68 -10.85 22.41
C LEU A 13 37.60 -11.16 21.36
N VAL A 14 37.48 -12.41 20.91
CA VAL A 14 36.43 -12.81 19.96
C VAL A 14 35.04 -12.69 20.60
N LYS A 15 34.87 -13.07 21.88
CA LYS A 15 33.61 -12.85 22.61
C LYS A 15 33.24 -11.36 22.65
N LEU A 16 34.19 -10.49 23.00
CA LEU A 16 33.97 -9.04 23.02
C LEU A 16 33.52 -8.51 21.66
N LEU A 17 34.20 -8.93 20.59
CA LEU A 17 33.84 -8.55 19.22
C LEU A 17 32.42 -9.00 18.86
N LEU A 18 32.06 -10.25 19.15
CA LEU A 18 30.73 -10.80 18.88
C LEU A 18 29.64 -10.05 19.67
N ILE A 19 29.92 -9.65 20.91
CA ILE A 19 29.01 -8.83 21.73
C ILE A 19 28.81 -7.44 21.10
N ILE A 20 29.88 -6.77 20.67
CA ILE A 20 29.79 -5.46 20.02
C ILE A 20 28.95 -5.56 18.74
N VAL A 21 29.21 -6.56 17.91
CA VAL A 21 28.45 -6.81 16.68
C VAL A 21 26.97 -7.06 16.98
N PHE A 22 26.66 -7.82 18.04
CA PHE A 22 25.30 -8.08 18.48
C PHE A 22 24.58 -6.80 18.93
N LEU A 23 25.25 -5.95 19.72
CA LEU A 23 24.68 -4.67 20.17
C LEU A 23 24.41 -3.71 19.01
N LEU A 24 25.32 -3.64 18.03
CA LEU A 24 25.11 -2.84 16.81
C LEU A 24 23.90 -3.36 16.01
N TYR A 25 23.74 -4.67 15.91
CA TYR A 25 22.60 -5.28 15.23
C TYR A 25 21.27 -5.00 15.95
N LEU A 26 21.25 -5.04 17.28
CA LEU A 26 20.07 -4.65 18.07
C LEU A 26 19.69 -3.19 17.83
N ALA A 27 20.66 -2.27 17.87
CA ALA A 27 20.41 -0.86 17.60
C ALA A 27 19.85 -0.64 16.18
N TYR A 28 20.39 -1.36 15.18
CA TYR A 28 19.89 -1.35 13.82
C TYR A 28 18.43 -1.82 13.72
N LEU A 29 18.06 -2.91 14.39
CA LEU A 29 16.70 -3.42 14.37
C LEU A 29 15.72 -2.47 15.06
N ILE A 30 16.10 -1.86 16.19
CA ILE A 30 15.27 -0.85 16.87
C ILE A 30 15.02 0.34 15.94
N TYR A 31 16.08 0.84 15.30
CA TYR A 31 15.97 1.92 14.32
C TYR A 31 15.01 1.55 13.18
N LYS A 32 15.09 0.33 12.65
CA LYS A 32 14.19 -0.16 11.60
C LYS A 32 12.74 -0.24 12.02
N VAL A 33 12.44 -0.67 13.25
CA VAL A 33 11.06 -0.72 13.77
C VAL A 33 10.49 0.70 13.96
N ILE A 34 11.29 1.64 14.44
CA ILE A 34 10.85 3.04 14.67
C ILE A 34 10.62 3.78 13.35
N THR A 35 11.49 3.57 12.36
CA THR A 35 11.44 4.25 11.06
C THR A 35 10.65 3.49 9.99
N ASP A 36 9.96 2.42 10.38
CA ASP A 36 9.14 1.62 9.47
C ASP A 36 7.99 2.45 8.90
N ILE A 37 7.92 2.47 7.57
CA ILE A 37 6.80 3.04 6.82
C ILE A 37 5.95 1.86 6.33
N PRO A 38 4.64 1.84 6.63
CA PRO A 38 3.77 0.77 6.14
C PRO A 38 3.84 0.65 4.62
N THR A 39 3.96 -0.59 4.15
CA THR A 39 3.93 -0.96 2.75
C THR A 39 2.52 -1.36 2.35
N ASN A 40 2.14 -1.07 1.11
CA ASN A 40 0.82 -1.40 0.59
C ASN A 40 0.85 -2.74 -0.14
N SER A 41 -0.10 -3.62 0.21
CA SER A 41 -0.36 -4.86 -0.51
C SER A 41 -1.69 -4.72 -1.24
N THR A 42 -1.67 -4.82 -2.57
CA THR A 42 -2.87 -4.72 -3.40
C THR A 42 -3.36 -6.11 -3.78
N GLY A 43 -4.68 -6.29 -3.72
CA GLY A 43 -5.36 -7.51 -4.13
C GLY A 43 -6.71 -7.19 -4.74
N TYR A 44 -7.36 -8.23 -5.27
CA TYR A 44 -8.66 -8.10 -5.93
C TYR A 44 -9.66 -9.05 -5.27
N ALA A 45 -10.84 -8.54 -4.96
CA ALA A 45 -11.97 -9.31 -4.47
C ALA A 45 -13.12 -9.23 -5.48
N ILE A 46 -13.73 -10.36 -5.82
CA ILE A 46 -14.94 -10.38 -6.64
C ILE A 46 -16.13 -10.17 -5.70
N VAL A 47 -16.98 -9.20 -6.04
CA VAL A 47 -18.19 -8.87 -5.28
C VAL A 47 -19.42 -9.07 -6.14
N ASP A 48 -20.43 -9.75 -5.60
CA ASP A 48 -21.61 -10.14 -6.37
C ASP A 48 -22.60 -8.98 -6.50
N GLU A 49 -22.54 -8.04 -5.55
CA GLU A 49 -23.37 -6.86 -5.48
C GLU A 49 -22.53 -5.64 -5.11
N LEU A 50 -22.93 -4.48 -5.66
CA LEU A 50 -22.37 -3.19 -5.34
C LEU A 50 -23.49 -2.23 -4.97
N ASP A 51 -23.35 -1.53 -3.84
CA ASP A 51 -24.29 -0.50 -3.45
C ASP A 51 -24.24 0.66 -4.46
N ALA A 52 -25.41 1.25 -4.77
CA ALA A 52 -25.45 2.41 -5.62
C ALA A 52 -24.76 3.62 -4.94
N PRO A 53 -23.91 4.36 -5.67
CA PRO A 53 -23.19 5.49 -5.11
C PRO A 53 -24.13 6.63 -4.76
N ASP A 54 -23.71 7.44 -3.80
CA ASP A 54 -24.28 8.77 -3.62
C ASP A 54 -23.74 9.67 -4.74
N ILE A 55 -24.59 10.55 -5.27
CA ILE A 55 -24.25 11.37 -6.44
C ILE A 55 -24.51 12.84 -6.11
N GLU A 56 -23.45 13.63 -6.06
CA GLU A 56 -23.54 15.07 -5.96
C GLU A 56 -23.62 15.69 -7.35
N ILE A 57 -24.70 16.44 -7.61
CA ILE A 57 -24.96 17.10 -8.88
C ILE A 57 -24.99 18.60 -8.64
N CYS A 58 -24.00 19.31 -9.15
CA CYS A 58 -23.78 20.73 -8.93
C CYS A 58 -23.96 21.52 -10.23
N SER A 59 -24.60 22.68 -10.13
CA SER A 59 -24.82 23.59 -11.25
C SER A 59 -24.79 25.03 -10.78
N ASN A 60 -24.21 25.92 -11.59
CA ASN A 60 -24.19 27.35 -11.32
C ASN A 60 -25.52 28.05 -11.68
N SER A 61 -26.26 27.51 -12.65
CA SER A 61 -27.50 28.08 -13.21
C SER A 61 -28.80 27.48 -12.68
N GLY A 62 -28.73 26.57 -11.69
CA GLY A 62 -29.92 25.95 -11.11
C GLY A 62 -30.51 24.85 -12.00
N SER A 63 -29.67 23.90 -12.42
CA SER A 63 -30.09 22.73 -13.19
C SER A 63 -31.24 21.95 -12.56
N LEU A 64 -32.13 21.44 -13.41
CA LEU A 64 -33.27 20.62 -12.99
C LEU A 64 -33.06 19.18 -13.46
N ILE A 65 -32.99 18.25 -12.50
CA ILE A 65 -33.16 16.83 -12.79
C ILE A 65 -34.65 16.60 -13.05
N LEU A 66 -34.99 16.17 -14.26
CA LEU A 66 -36.36 15.96 -14.72
C LEU A 66 -36.87 14.57 -14.39
N ARG A 67 -36.01 13.55 -14.51
CA ARG A 67 -36.39 12.15 -14.32
C ARG A 67 -35.19 11.25 -14.07
N CYS A 68 -35.38 10.23 -13.23
CA CYS A 68 -34.48 9.09 -13.10
C CYS A 68 -35.13 7.83 -13.67
N ASP A 69 -34.40 7.10 -14.49
CA ASP A 69 -34.79 5.80 -15.02
C ASP A 69 -33.85 4.73 -14.44
N PHE A 70 -34.37 3.87 -13.57
CA PHE A 70 -33.67 2.70 -13.07
C PHE A 70 -33.88 1.56 -14.06
N LYS A 71 -32.81 1.14 -14.74
CA LYS A 71 -32.84 0.04 -15.69
C LYS A 71 -32.32 -1.21 -15.00
N TRP A 72 -33.16 -2.23 -14.92
CA TRP A 72 -32.83 -3.50 -14.29
C TRP A 72 -32.29 -4.49 -15.33
N LEU A 73 -31.62 -5.55 -14.85
CA LEU A 73 -31.06 -6.59 -15.70
C LEU A 73 -32.13 -7.40 -16.45
N ASP A 74 -33.31 -7.56 -15.87
CA ASP A 74 -34.51 -8.14 -16.48
C ASP A 74 -35.15 -7.25 -17.58
N GLN A 75 -34.52 -6.12 -17.90
CA GLN A 75 -34.95 -5.12 -18.89
C GLN A 75 -36.16 -4.27 -18.48
N THR A 76 -36.65 -4.41 -17.26
CA THR A 76 -37.67 -3.49 -16.72
C THR A 76 -37.05 -2.12 -16.45
N VAL A 77 -37.89 -1.08 -16.53
CA VAL A 77 -37.48 0.31 -16.29
C VAL A 77 -38.42 0.97 -15.32
N THR A 78 -37.94 1.28 -14.13
CA THR A 78 -38.66 2.07 -13.14
C THR A 78 -38.36 3.55 -13.35
N ARG A 79 -39.39 4.37 -13.54
CA ARG A 79 -39.23 5.80 -13.81
C ARG A 79 -39.74 6.63 -12.64
N ILE A 80 -38.92 7.56 -12.18
CA ILE A 80 -39.24 8.46 -11.07
C ILE A 80 -39.04 9.90 -11.53
N ASN A 81 -40.13 10.66 -11.53
CA ASN A 81 -40.09 12.06 -11.92
C ASN A 81 -39.34 12.89 -10.87
N ASN A 82 -38.47 13.78 -11.35
CA ASN A 82 -37.54 14.60 -10.56
C ASN A 82 -36.66 13.81 -9.58
N CYS A 83 -36.64 12.47 -9.69
CA CYS A 83 -35.99 11.58 -8.72
C CYS A 83 -36.36 11.92 -7.27
N SER A 84 -37.62 12.35 -7.04
CA SER A 84 -38.08 12.94 -5.78
C SER A 84 -37.80 12.09 -4.54
N ASP A 85 -37.79 10.77 -4.74
CA ASP A 85 -37.65 9.81 -3.65
C ASP A 85 -36.19 9.66 -3.19
N TYR A 86 -35.23 10.13 -3.99
CA TYR A 86 -33.80 9.95 -3.76
C TYR A 86 -33.00 11.26 -3.75
N ILE A 87 -33.49 12.32 -4.39
CA ILE A 87 -32.82 13.64 -4.35
C ILE A 87 -33.18 14.36 -3.06
N ILE A 88 -32.15 14.67 -2.28
CA ILE A 88 -32.26 15.51 -1.09
C ILE A 88 -32.28 16.98 -1.56
N ASN A 89 -33.32 17.71 -1.13
CA ASN A 89 -33.55 19.10 -1.54
C ASN A 89 -32.66 20.12 -0.79
N GLU A 90 -31.91 19.69 0.23
CA GLU A 90 -30.95 20.53 0.93
C GLU A 90 -29.80 20.88 -0.02
N VAL A 91 -29.67 22.17 -0.30
CA VAL A 91 -28.59 22.68 -1.14
C VAL A 91 -27.35 22.82 -0.28
N VAL A 92 -26.35 21.98 -0.53
CA VAL A 92 -25.07 22.04 0.18
C VAL A 92 -24.09 22.86 -0.65
N SER A 93 -23.46 23.85 -0.01
CA SER A 93 -22.31 24.55 -0.60
C SER A 93 -21.06 23.73 -0.33
N LEU A 94 -20.50 23.15 -1.39
CA LEU A 94 -19.29 22.33 -1.33
C LEU A 94 -18.03 23.12 -1.75
N GLY A 95 -18.08 24.46 -1.67
CA GLY A 95 -16.98 25.38 -1.99
C GLY A 95 -17.31 26.39 -3.11
N ALA A 96 -16.33 27.24 -3.46
CA ALA A 96 -16.50 28.43 -4.32
C ALA A 96 -17.11 28.16 -5.72
N HIS A 97 -17.06 26.92 -6.21
CA HIS A 97 -17.59 26.49 -7.51
C HIS A 97 -18.74 25.48 -7.40
N ARG A 98 -19.30 25.30 -6.19
CA ARG A 98 -20.33 24.31 -5.85
C ARG A 98 -21.38 24.93 -4.93
N ASN A 99 -21.91 26.09 -5.33
CA ASN A 99 -22.82 26.88 -4.49
C ASN A 99 -24.28 26.39 -4.56
N ALA A 100 -24.59 25.46 -5.48
CA ALA A 100 -25.92 24.87 -5.61
C ALA A 100 -25.84 23.39 -6.04
N CYS A 101 -25.54 22.51 -5.09
CA CYS A 101 -25.52 21.06 -5.30
C CYS A 101 -26.77 20.39 -4.76
N LYS A 102 -27.26 19.39 -5.50
CA LYS A 102 -28.27 18.43 -5.05
C LYS A 102 -27.63 17.06 -4.93
N THR A 103 -27.97 16.34 -3.87
CA THR A 103 -27.43 14.99 -3.65
C THR A 103 -28.51 13.96 -3.92
N PHE A 104 -28.25 13.05 -4.85
CA PHE A 104 -28.99 11.80 -4.96
C PHE A 104 -28.41 10.81 -3.96
N LYS A 105 -29.26 10.25 -3.10
CA LYS A 105 -28.87 9.34 -2.04
C LYS A 105 -29.65 8.04 -2.13
N ALA A 106 -28.96 6.94 -2.43
CA ALA A 106 -29.60 5.62 -2.56
C ALA A 106 -29.89 4.96 -1.20
N ASN A 107 -29.24 5.40 -0.12
CA ASN A 107 -29.35 4.83 1.23
C ASN A 107 -29.17 3.29 1.26
N LYS A 108 -28.32 2.75 0.37
CA LYS A 108 -28.08 1.30 0.19
C LYS A 108 -29.33 0.46 -0.11
N THR A 109 -30.42 1.10 -0.53
CA THR A 109 -31.65 0.40 -0.91
C THR A 109 -31.57 -0.21 -2.30
N ILE A 110 -30.64 0.28 -3.12
CA ILE A 110 -30.46 -0.11 -4.51
C ILE A 110 -29.05 -0.65 -4.70
N LYS A 111 -28.95 -1.80 -5.37
CA LYS A 111 -27.69 -2.47 -5.64
C LYS A 111 -27.57 -2.88 -7.10
N TYR A 112 -26.38 -2.65 -7.66
CA TYR A 112 -25.96 -3.28 -8.90
C TYR A 112 -25.58 -4.73 -8.61
N THR A 113 -25.91 -5.66 -9.50
CA THR A 113 -25.52 -7.07 -9.35
C THR A 113 -24.73 -7.54 -10.55
N ASP A 114 -23.82 -8.49 -10.33
CA ASP A 114 -23.08 -9.11 -11.42
C ASP A 114 -24.07 -9.75 -12.42
N PRO A 115 -24.04 -9.33 -13.70
CA PRO A 115 -24.94 -9.87 -14.72
C PRO A 115 -24.81 -11.38 -14.91
N ASN A 116 -23.69 -12.00 -14.49
CA ASN A 116 -23.49 -13.44 -14.58
C ASN A 116 -24.14 -14.22 -13.42
N LYS A 117 -24.56 -13.56 -12.34
CA LYS A 117 -25.01 -14.21 -11.10
C LYS A 117 -26.48 -13.98 -10.76
N SER A 118 -27.01 -12.79 -11.03
CA SER A 118 -28.39 -12.42 -10.69
C SER A 118 -29.07 -11.66 -11.82
N LEU A 119 -30.29 -12.08 -12.19
CA LEU A 119 -31.09 -11.42 -13.24
C LEU A 119 -31.91 -10.23 -12.74
N ASN A 120 -31.97 -9.99 -11.42
CA ASN A 120 -32.88 -9.02 -10.81
C ASN A 120 -32.19 -7.74 -10.29
N GLY A 121 -30.89 -7.56 -10.50
CA GLY A 121 -30.19 -6.36 -10.02
C GLY A 121 -30.29 -5.16 -10.94
N LEU A 122 -29.88 -4.02 -10.42
CA LEU A 122 -29.78 -2.78 -11.17
C LEU A 122 -28.64 -2.90 -12.19
N ARG A 123 -28.90 -2.47 -13.43
CA ARG A 123 -27.88 -2.38 -14.48
C ARG A 123 -27.32 -0.97 -14.59
N GLU A 124 -28.20 0.02 -14.57
CA GLU A 124 -27.86 1.42 -14.85
C GLU A 124 -28.93 2.35 -14.25
N ILE A 125 -28.52 3.49 -13.72
CA ILE A 125 -29.41 4.60 -13.37
C ILE A 125 -29.18 5.70 -14.40
N GLY A 126 -30.22 6.06 -15.14
CA GLY A 126 -30.20 7.17 -16.11
C GLY A 126 -30.84 8.41 -15.52
N PHE A 127 -30.20 9.57 -15.69
CA PHE A 127 -30.64 10.86 -15.22
C PHE A 127 -30.87 11.79 -16.42
N TYR A 128 -32.10 12.25 -16.57
CA TYR A 128 -32.48 13.23 -17.58
C TYR A 128 -32.52 14.60 -16.93
N PHE A 129 -31.84 15.57 -17.53
CA PHE A 129 -31.71 16.88 -16.95
C PHE A 129 -31.84 18.00 -17.98
N ASN A 130 -32.15 19.18 -17.46
CA ASN A 130 -32.26 20.41 -18.21
C ASN A 130 -31.27 21.44 -17.65
N ILE A 131 -30.47 22.02 -18.55
CA ILE A 131 -29.67 23.21 -18.27
C ILE A 131 -30.44 24.42 -18.82
N PRO A 132 -31.02 25.27 -17.95
CA PRO A 132 -31.72 26.46 -18.42
C PRO A 132 -30.73 27.44 -19.05
N ASN A 133 -31.14 28.11 -20.14
CA ASN A 133 -30.38 29.18 -20.80
C ASN A 133 -28.92 28.81 -21.16
N ILE A 134 -28.73 27.70 -21.88
CA ILE A 134 -27.42 27.22 -22.37
C ILE A 134 -26.57 28.36 -22.97
N SER A 135 -27.16 29.19 -23.82
CA SER A 135 -26.45 30.29 -24.48
C SER A 135 -25.91 31.36 -23.51
N ALA A 136 -26.54 31.55 -22.35
CA ALA A 136 -26.05 32.49 -21.33
C ALA A 136 -24.93 31.90 -20.49
N GLU A 137 -24.99 30.59 -20.22
CA GLU A 137 -23.91 29.83 -19.56
C GLU A 137 -22.65 29.80 -20.45
N GLU A 138 -22.81 29.50 -21.74
CA GLU A 138 -21.71 29.49 -22.71
C GLU A 138 -21.17 30.89 -23.03
N ALA A 139 -21.94 31.96 -22.80
CA ALA A 139 -21.45 33.32 -23.00
C ALA A 139 -20.43 33.76 -21.93
N THR A 140 -20.43 33.13 -20.75
CA THR A 140 -19.54 33.48 -19.64
C THR A 140 -18.38 32.51 -19.47
N SER A 141 -18.34 31.43 -20.28
CA SER A 141 -17.32 30.39 -20.20
C SER A 141 -16.81 30.00 -21.59
N ILE A 142 -15.55 29.58 -21.70
CA ILE A 142 -15.00 29.07 -22.97
C ILE A 142 -15.55 27.65 -23.27
N GLY A 143 -16.18 27.00 -22.29
CA GLY A 143 -16.66 25.62 -22.37
C GLY A 143 -18.16 25.49 -22.65
N ILE A 144 -18.58 24.25 -22.90
CA ILE A 144 -19.98 23.86 -23.07
C ILE A 144 -20.69 23.95 -21.72
N ALA A 145 -21.91 24.49 -21.69
CA ALA A 145 -22.73 24.50 -20.48
C ALA A 145 -22.84 23.08 -19.90
N SER A 146 -22.48 22.91 -18.64
CA SER A 146 -22.36 21.58 -18.04
C SER A 146 -22.67 21.55 -16.56
N LEU A 147 -23.06 20.38 -16.09
CA LEU A 147 -23.19 20.05 -14.67
C LEU A 147 -21.90 19.40 -14.19
N SER A 148 -21.51 19.66 -12.95
CA SER A 148 -20.49 18.85 -12.29
C SER A 148 -21.18 17.71 -11.54
N ILE A 149 -20.79 16.48 -11.87
CA ILE A 149 -21.29 15.26 -11.26
C ILE A 149 -20.13 14.61 -10.53
N GLN A 150 -20.34 14.25 -9.27
CA GLN A 150 -19.36 13.56 -8.44
C GLN A 150 -20.02 12.33 -7.83
N LEU A 151 -19.28 11.22 -7.80
CA LEU A 151 -19.73 9.97 -7.18
C LEU A 151 -19.00 9.80 -5.86
N THR A 152 -19.73 9.50 -4.79
CA THR A 152 -19.17 9.16 -3.48
C THR A 152 -19.70 7.81 -3.02
N SER A 153 -18.88 7.10 -2.22
CA SER A 153 -19.31 5.84 -1.64
C SER A 153 -20.40 6.11 -0.59
N PRO A 154 -21.50 5.32 -0.57
CA PRO A 154 -22.53 5.47 0.46
C PRO A 154 -22.00 5.16 1.87
N ASP A 155 -20.86 4.47 1.98
CA ASP A 155 -20.17 4.17 3.24
C ASP A 155 -19.23 5.28 3.72
N PHE A 156 -18.77 6.15 2.82
CA PHE A 156 -17.78 7.16 3.12
C PHE A 156 -17.99 8.40 2.25
N ASN A 157 -18.62 9.41 2.86
CA ASN A 157 -18.85 10.71 2.24
C ASN A 157 -18.27 11.81 3.15
N PRO A 158 -16.97 12.10 3.03
CA PRO A 158 -16.28 13.07 3.88
C PRO A 158 -16.64 14.52 3.55
N LEU A 159 -17.32 14.77 2.42
CA LEU A 159 -17.81 16.10 2.07
C LEU A 159 -18.99 16.51 2.96
N LEU A 160 -19.89 15.56 3.25
CA LEU A 160 -21.06 15.79 4.11
C LEU A 160 -20.78 15.47 5.58
N ASN A 161 -19.88 14.52 5.85
CA ASN A 161 -19.55 14.05 7.20
C ASN A 161 -18.04 14.15 7.45
N PRO A 162 -17.49 15.35 7.68
CA PRO A 162 -16.05 15.54 7.86
C PRO A 162 -15.48 14.79 9.08
N ASP A 163 -16.31 14.50 10.08
CA ASP A 163 -15.92 13.72 11.27
C ASP A 163 -15.50 12.27 10.95
N GLN A 164 -15.85 11.75 9.76
CA GLN A 164 -15.41 10.42 9.31
C GLN A 164 -13.93 10.38 8.91
N VAL A 165 -13.28 11.54 8.75
CA VAL A 165 -11.89 11.64 8.28
C VAL A 165 -10.92 11.42 9.43
N ILE A 166 -10.39 10.20 9.53
CA ILE A 166 -9.54 9.78 10.65
C ILE A 166 -8.13 9.43 10.14
N SER A 167 -8.05 8.68 9.05
CA SER A 167 -6.79 8.20 8.47
C SER A 167 -6.17 9.21 7.50
N ASN A 168 -4.90 8.99 7.14
CA ASN A 168 -4.24 9.79 6.09
C ASN A 168 -4.88 9.55 4.72
N MET A 169 -5.37 8.33 4.45
CA MET A 169 -6.09 8.03 3.22
C MET A 169 -7.42 8.79 3.15
N ASP A 170 -8.17 8.88 4.25
CA ASP A 170 -9.40 9.68 4.30
C ASP A 170 -9.15 11.14 3.92
N LYS A 171 -8.04 11.71 4.41
CA LYS A 171 -7.63 13.09 4.08
C LYS A 171 -7.27 13.24 2.61
N ALA A 172 -6.59 12.26 2.03
CA ALA A 172 -6.26 12.24 0.60
C ALA A 172 -7.52 12.15 -0.27
N VAL A 173 -8.46 11.28 0.08
CA VAL A 173 -9.76 11.15 -0.61
C VAL A 173 -10.56 12.45 -0.49
N LEU A 174 -10.67 13.03 0.71
CA LEU A 174 -11.32 14.33 0.88
C LEU A 174 -10.65 15.41 0.03
N SER A 175 -9.31 15.47 -0.01
CA SER A 175 -8.58 16.42 -0.84
C SER A 175 -8.92 16.24 -2.32
N ASN A 176 -8.94 15.01 -2.83
CA ASN A 176 -9.32 14.74 -4.22
C ASN A 176 -10.76 15.17 -4.52
N LEU A 177 -11.68 14.93 -3.58
CA LEU A 177 -13.08 15.32 -3.72
C LEU A 177 -13.28 16.84 -3.69
N VAL A 178 -12.47 17.56 -2.90
CA VAL A 178 -12.46 19.03 -2.84
C VAL A 178 -11.85 19.64 -4.10
N LEU A 179 -10.77 19.05 -4.60
CA LEU A 179 -10.07 19.50 -5.81
C LEU A 179 -10.80 19.13 -7.11
N LEU A 180 -11.92 18.42 -7.04
CA LEU A 180 -12.67 17.94 -8.20
C LEU A 180 -11.78 17.10 -9.13
N TRP A 181 -10.93 16.24 -8.59
CA TRP A 181 -10.03 15.44 -9.44
C TRP A 181 -10.80 14.48 -10.36
N ASP A 182 -11.85 13.84 -9.83
CA ASP A 182 -12.66 12.83 -10.53
C ASP A 182 -14.07 13.35 -10.88
N PHE A 183 -14.21 14.64 -11.20
CA PHE A 183 -15.52 15.17 -11.59
C PHE A 183 -15.90 14.75 -13.02
N ILE A 184 -17.19 14.51 -13.21
CA ILE A 184 -17.79 14.16 -14.50
C ILE A 184 -18.59 15.36 -15.00
N ALA A 185 -18.41 15.74 -16.26
CA ALA A 185 -19.10 16.87 -16.86
C ALA A 185 -20.39 16.42 -17.56
N GLY A 186 -21.55 16.72 -16.98
CA GLY A 186 -22.84 16.55 -17.65
C GLY A 186 -23.08 17.65 -18.69
N MET A 187 -22.54 17.51 -19.90
CA MET A 187 -22.56 18.55 -20.94
C MET A 187 -23.92 18.68 -21.65
N ALA A 188 -24.28 19.92 -22.02
CA ALA A 188 -25.43 20.24 -22.87
C ALA A 188 -25.36 19.50 -24.22
N ASN A 189 -26.45 18.89 -24.67
CA ASN A 189 -26.55 18.12 -25.93
C ASN A 189 -25.65 16.86 -26.01
N TYR A 190 -25.10 16.40 -24.89
CA TYR A 190 -24.38 15.13 -24.80
C TYR A 190 -25.06 14.16 -23.82
N ALA A 191 -24.85 12.89 -24.10
CA ALA A 191 -25.15 11.77 -23.22
C ALA A 191 -23.83 11.30 -22.59
N ALA A 192 -23.71 11.37 -21.26
CA ALA A 192 -22.57 10.84 -20.53
C ALA A 192 -22.89 9.44 -19.98
N VAL A 193 -22.09 8.44 -20.31
CA VAL A 193 -22.18 7.10 -19.71
C VAL A 193 -21.03 6.95 -18.73
N VAL A 194 -21.37 6.94 -17.45
CA VAL A 194 -20.43 6.85 -16.34
C VAL A 194 -20.38 5.42 -15.84
N LYS A 195 -19.18 4.88 -15.78
CA LYS A 195 -18.90 3.59 -15.16
C LYS A 195 -18.03 3.82 -13.95
N PHE A 196 -18.36 3.19 -12.82
CA PHE A 196 -17.54 3.28 -11.62
C PHE A 196 -16.96 1.92 -11.22
N ARG A 197 -15.81 1.96 -10.56
CA ARG A 197 -15.23 0.83 -9.83
C ARG A 197 -15.05 1.21 -8.37
N THR A 198 -15.17 0.22 -7.49
CA THR A 198 -15.02 0.42 -6.05
C THR A 198 -13.62 0.02 -5.60
N ILE A 199 -13.05 0.81 -4.71
CA ILE A 199 -11.75 0.54 -4.12
C ILE A 199 -11.85 0.69 -2.60
N ALA A 200 -11.34 -0.31 -1.89
CA ALA A 200 -11.33 -0.35 -0.44
C ALA A 200 -9.89 -0.30 0.08
N TYR A 201 -9.56 0.77 0.78
CA TYR A 201 -8.25 0.96 1.38
C TYR A 201 -8.30 0.66 2.88
N LYS A 202 -7.57 -0.36 3.32
CA LYS A 202 -7.47 -0.79 4.71
C LYS A 202 -6.20 -0.19 5.31
N SER A 203 -6.34 0.95 5.97
CA SER A 203 -5.24 1.66 6.64
C SER A 203 -5.03 1.17 8.06
N ILE A 204 -3.78 1.20 8.53
CA ILE A 204 -3.44 0.99 9.94
C ILE A 204 -3.60 2.34 10.66
N LEU A 205 -4.32 2.34 11.78
CA LEU A 205 -4.45 3.55 12.59
C LEU A 205 -3.09 3.97 13.16
N PRO A 206 -2.80 5.29 13.24
CA PRO A 206 -1.46 5.80 13.59
C PRO A 206 -0.94 5.36 14.98
N ASN A 207 -1.83 4.93 15.88
CA ASN A 207 -1.49 4.49 17.25
C ASN A 207 -1.83 3.01 17.50
N ASP A 208 -1.95 2.18 16.47
CA ASP A 208 -2.24 0.77 16.68
C ASP A 208 -1.00 -0.01 17.18
N ALA A 209 -0.98 -0.28 18.48
CA ALA A 209 0.09 -1.05 19.13
C ALA A 209 0.19 -2.48 18.58
N ASN A 210 -0.91 -3.08 18.13
CA ASN A 210 -0.90 -4.44 17.58
C ASN A 210 -0.04 -4.50 16.32
N ALA A 211 -0.20 -3.50 15.44
CA ALA A 211 0.60 -3.37 14.22
C ALA A 211 2.10 -3.28 14.50
N ILE A 212 2.50 -2.53 15.53
CA ILE A 212 3.90 -2.33 15.91
C ILE A 212 4.50 -3.62 16.50
N ILE A 213 3.75 -4.30 17.36
CA ILE A 213 4.21 -5.53 18.01
C ILE A 213 4.34 -6.68 17.00
N GLY A 214 3.47 -6.71 15.98
CA GLY A 214 3.39 -7.80 14.99
C GLY A 214 2.18 -8.72 15.20
N LEU A 215 1.16 -8.21 15.89
CA LEU A 215 -0.17 -8.84 15.99
C LEU A 215 -1.09 -8.31 14.89
N ALA A 216 -2.24 -8.95 14.70
CA ALA A 216 -3.22 -8.53 13.69
C ALA A 216 -3.65 -7.07 13.92
N PRO A 217 -3.39 -6.16 12.96
CA PRO A 217 -3.76 -4.76 13.11
C PRO A 217 -5.26 -4.55 13.00
N LYS A 218 -5.74 -3.52 13.70
CA LYS A 218 -7.10 -3.01 13.57
C LYS A 218 -7.13 -2.03 12.40
N HIS A 219 -7.64 -2.51 11.27
CA HIS A 219 -7.70 -1.71 10.06
C HIS A 219 -8.92 -0.79 10.07
N HIS A 220 -8.71 0.46 9.64
CA HIS A 220 -9.77 1.38 9.24
C HIS A 220 -9.95 1.30 7.73
N VAL A 221 -11.19 1.11 7.29
CA VAL A 221 -11.52 0.93 5.86
C VAL A 221 -12.04 2.23 5.29
N THR A 222 -11.30 2.78 4.34
CA THR A 222 -11.70 3.93 3.52
C THR A 222 -12.20 3.42 2.18
N TYR A 223 -13.48 3.66 1.88
CA TYR A 223 -14.03 3.37 0.56
C TYR A 223 -13.91 4.57 -0.35
N TYR A 224 -13.42 4.37 -1.57
CA TYR A 224 -13.43 5.40 -2.58
C TYR A 224 -13.87 4.81 -3.93
N LEU A 225 -14.39 5.69 -4.78
CA LEU A 225 -14.89 5.33 -6.09
C LEU A 225 -14.01 5.99 -7.13
N GLU A 226 -13.67 5.24 -8.16
CA GLU A 226 -13.11 5.81 -9.38
C GLU A 226 -14.13 5.68 -10.50
N SER A 227 -14.28 6.76 -11.25
CA SER A 227 -15.27 6.85 -12.32
C SER A 227 -14.61 7.16 -13.65
N ASP A 228 -15.15 6.55 -14.70
CA ASP A 228 -14.76 6.78 -16.08
C ASP A 228 -16.02 7.17 -16.89
N ALA A 229 -15.92 8.25 -17.66
CA ALA A 229 -17.06 8.85 -18.35
C ALA A 229 -16.84 8.88 -19.86
N HIS A 230 -17.79 8.31 -20.58
CA HIS A 230 -17.81 8.30 -22.04
C HIS A 230 -18.93 9.21 -22.55
N TYR A 231 -18.62 10.06 -23.53
CA TYR A 231 -19.56 11.04 -24.05
C TYR A 231 -20.03 10.68 -25.46
N PHE A 232 -21.34 10.80 -25.68
CA PHE A 232 -21.98 10.54 -26.96
C PHE A 232 -22.91 11.70 -27.31
N PRO A 233 -23.15 12.00 -28.60
CA PRO A 233 -24.16 12.97 -28.99
C PRO A 233 -25.55 12.59 -28.45
N PHE A 234 -26.25 13.54 -27.84
CA PHE A 234 -27.58 13.29 -27.29
C PHE A 234 -28.65 13.29 -28.40
N ASN A 235 -29.39 12.19 -28.54
CA ASN A 235 -30.52 12.11 -29.45
C ASN A 235 -31.79 12.61 -28.77
N SER A 236 -32.15 13.87 -29.04
CA SER A 236 -33.36 14.51 -28.52
C SER A 236 -34.66 14.08 -29.23
N ASN A 237 -34.59 13.33 -30.33
CA ASN A 237 -35.74 13.00 -31.17
C ASN A 237 -36.51 11.74 -30.72
N THR A 238 -36.50 11.43 -29.42
CA THR A 238 -37.19 10.23 -28.91
C THR A 238 -38.42 10.61 -28.09
N THR A 239 -39.56 9.97 -28.37
CA THR A 239 -40.84 10.19 -27.66
C THR A 239 -40.82 9.76 -26.19
N ARG A 240 -39.70 9.19 -25.72
CA ARG A 240 -39.54 8.66 -24.37
C ARG A 240 -38.86 9.64 -23.40
N LEU A 241 -38.43 10.81 -23.89
CA LEU A 241 -37.76 11.83 -23.07
C LEU A 241 -38.77 12.68 -22.30
N PRO A 242 -38.46 13.09 -21.06
CA PRO A 242 -39.18 14.18 -20.40
C PRO A 242 -39.14 15.46 -21.24
N ASN A 243 -40.23 16.23 -21.23
CA ASN A 243 -40.26 17.49 -21.96
C ASN A 243 -39.18 18.46 -21.42
N GLY A 244 -38.48 19.15 -22.34
CA GLY A 244 -37.39 20.07 -21.99
C GLY A 244 -36.06 19.42 -21.60
N THR A 245 -35.88 18.12 -21.87
CA THR A 245 -34.59 17.45 -21.66
C THR A 245 -33.55 17.99 -22.64
N THR A 246 -32.44 18.52 -22.12
CA THR A 246 -31.31 18.98 -22.95
C THR A 246 -30.19 17.95 -23.02
N SER A 247 -30.09 17.10 -22.00
CA SER A 247 -28.98 16.16 -21.84
C SER A 247 -29.34 14.95 -20.98
N TYR A 248 -28.45 13.98 -20.97
CA TYR A 248 -28.57 12.75 -20.20
C TYR A 248 -27.22 12.37 -19.59
N PHE A 249 -27.22 11.84 -18.37
CA PHE A 249 -26.09 11.07 -17.89
C PHE A 249 -26.57 9.77 -17.28
N SER A 250 -25.74 8.75 -17.26
CA SER A 250 -26.04 7.52 -16.56
C SER A 250 -24.89 7.01 -15.75
N VAL A 251 -25.22 6.28 -14.69
CA VAL A 251 -24.27 5.67 -13.78
C VAL A 251 -24.52 4.17 -13.79
N ALA A 252 -23.46 3.41 -14.00
CA ALA A 252 -23.46 1.95 -13.98
C ALA A 252 -22.21 1.41 -13.28
N ALA A 253 -22.31 0.22 -12.70
CA ALA A 253 -21.13 -0.50 -12.25
C ALA A 253 -20.26 -0.90 -13.45
N GLY A 254 -19.01 -0.43 -13.48
CA GLY A 254 -18.04 -0.75 -14.53
C GLY A 254 -17.35 -2.09 -14.32
N SER A 255 -17.18 -2.48 -13.05
CA SER A 255 -16.55 -3.74 -12.66
C SER A 255 -17.09 -4.22 -11.32
N PHE A 256 -17.29 -5.53 -11.21
CA PHE A 256 -17.60 -6.25 -9.96
C PHE A 256 -16.33 -6.80 -9.29
N ILE A 257 -15.17 -6.33 -9.73
CA ILE A 257 -13.88 -6.59 -9.09
C ILE A 257 -13.55 -5.36 -8.24
N GLN A 258 -13.57 -5.55 -6.92
CA GLN A 258 -13.17 -4.55 -5.95
C GLN A 258 -11.66 -4.67 -5.70
N GLU A 259 -10.93 -3.58 -5.92
CA GLU A 259 -9.53 -3.49 -5.54
C GLU A 259 -9.43 -3.27 -4.02
N GLN A 260 -8.61 -4.07 -3.36
CA GLN A 260 -8.37 -3.98 -1.93
C GLN A 260 -6.89 -3.69 -1.69
N THR A 261 -6.60 -2.54 -1.11
CA THR A 261 -5.25 -2.15 -0.71
C THR A 261 -5.16 -2.24 0.79
N ILE A 262 -4.19 -3.00 1.29
CA ILE A 262 -4.00 -3.24 2.72
C ILE A 262 -2.63 -2.72 3.13
N GLU A 263 -2.59 -1.84 4.12
CA GLU A 263 -1.35 -1.42 4.75
C GLU A 263 -0.79 -2.53 5.63
N GLN A 264 0.51 -2.81 5.47
CA GLN A 264 1.23 -3.81 6.25
C GLN A 264 2.56 -3.24 6.70
N ARG A 265 2.93 -3.47 7.95
CA ARG A 265 4.26 -3.11 8.46
C ARG A 265 5.27 -4.20 8.09
N SER A 266 6.39 -3.78 7.53
CA SER A 266 7.48 -4.70 7.15
C SER A 266 8.37 -5.05 8.33
N TYR A 267 8.51 -4.15 9.30
CA TYR A 267 9.32 -4.35 10.49
C TYR A 267 8.47 -4.19 11.77
N THR A 268 8.37 -5.28 12.53
CA THR A 268 7.62 -5.36 13.79
C THR A 268 8.52 -5.81 14.94
N VAL A 269 8.06 -5.69 16.18
CA VAL A 269 8.80 -6.20 17.35
C VAL A 269 9.00 -7.72 17.25
N PHE A 270 7.99 -8.48 16.86
CA PHE A 270 8.13 -9.93 16.67
C PHE A 270 9.08 -10.31 15.53
N SER A 271 9.05 -9.60 14.41
CA SER A 271 10.04 -9.85 13.35
C SER A 271 11.45 -9.51 13.81
N ALA A 272 11.62 -8.44 14.62
CA ALA A 272 12.90 -8.10 15.22
C ALA A 272 13.38 -9.16 16.22
N LEU A 273 12.51 -9.67 17.10
CA LEU A 273 12.84 -10.75 18.03
C LEU A 273 13.23 -12.04 17.30
N ALA A 274 12.50 -12.40 16.25
CA ALA A 274 12.85 -13.54 15.40
C ALA A 274 14.22 -13.36 14.73
N ALA A 275 14.50 -12.15 14.23
CA ALA A 275 15.77 -11.80 13.62
C ALA A 275 16.93 -11.85 14.63
N VAL A 276 16.73 -11.35 15.86
CA VAL A 276 17.70 -11.48 16.98
C VAL A 276 17.96 -12.94 17.32
N GLY A 277 16.91 -13.77 17.37
CA GLY A 277 17.03 -15.22 17.56
C GLY A 277 17.88 -15.87 16.47
N GLY A 278 17.59 -15.57 15.19
CA GLY A 278 18.38 -16.07 14.07
C GLY A 278 19.85 -15.62 14.11
N PHE A 279 20.08 -14.33 14.37
CA PHE A 279 21.43 -13.76 14.41
C PHE A 279 22.25 -14.30 15.58
N SER A 280 21.66 -14.42 16.77
CA SER A 280 22.32 -15.04 17.92
C SER A 280 22.70 -16.50 17.66
N GLY A 281 21.85 -17.26 16.95
CA GLY A 281 22.16 -18.62 16.50
C GLY A 281 23.38 -18.67 15.58
N ILE A 282 23.50 -17.72 14.65
CA ILE A 282 24.67 -17.60 13.76
C ILE A 282 25.93 -17.28 14.56
N LEU A 283 25.89 -16.29 15.47
CA LEU A 283 27.05 -15.92 16.29
C LEU A 283 27.52 -17.10 17.15
N LEU A 284 26.59 -17.83 17.77
CA LEU A 284 26.89 -19.04 18.54
C LEU A 284 27.45 -20.16 17.66
N GLY A 285 26.94 -20.31 16.44
CA GLY A 285 27.45 -21.26 15.45
C GLY A 285 28.89 -20.95 15.05
N VAL A 286 29.19 -19.69 14.73
CA VAL A 286 30.55 -19.22 14.42
C VAL A 286 31.49 -19.44 15.61
N TYR A 287 31.05 -19.09 16.82
CA TYR A 287 31.84 -19.30 18.03
C TYR A 287 32.14 -20.79 18.28
N ALA A 288 31.13 -21.66 18.16
CA ALA A 288 31.28 -23.10 18.31
C ALA A 288 32.15 -23.72 17.21
N PHE A 289 32.12 -23.20 15.99
CA PHE A 289 33.00 -23.62 14.90
C PHE A 289 34.47 -23.25 15.18
N LEU A 290 34.73 -22.03 15.65
CA LEU A 290 36.09 -21.54 15.92
C LEU A 290 36.75 -22.25 17.12
N PHE A 291 35.99 -22.45 18.21
CA PHE A 291 36.55 -22.90 19.50
C PHE A 291 36.05 -24.27 19.98
N GLY A 292 35.17 -24.92 19.22
CA GLY A 292 34.60 -26.21 19.59
C GLY A 292 33.51 -26.11 20.68
N LYS A 293 32.83 -27.23 20.94
CA LYS A 293 31.89 -27.39 22.06
C LYS A 293 32.60 -28.12 23.22
N SER A 294 32.06 -28.04 24.43
CA SER A 294 32.60 -28.72 25.63
C SER A 294 32.80 -30.25 25.47
N ILE A 295 32.21 -30.87 24.45
CA ILE A 295 32.26 -32.32 24.18
C ILE A 295 33.38 -32.66 23.17
N LYS A 296 33.79 -31.72 22.31
CA LYS A 296 34.97 -31.81 21.43
C LYS A 296 35.64 -30.43 21.40
N PRO A 297 36.71 -30.23 22.19
CA PRO A 297 37.32 -28.90 22.39
C PRO A 297 38.10 -28.40 21.17
N TYR A 298 38.30 -29.23 20.16
CA TYR A 298 39.08 -28.91 18.97
C TYR A 298 38.24 -28.15 17.93
N GLY A 299 38.13 -26.83 18.11
CA GLY A 299 37.73 -25.92 17.05
C GLY A 299 38.88 -25.61 16.08
N TYR A 300 38.57 -24.93 14.97
CA TYR A 300 39.57 -24.59 13.94
C TYR A 300 40.78 -23.82 14.51
N VAL A 301 40.55 -22.95 15.49
CA VAL A 301 41.60 -22.19 16.16
C VAL A 301 42.49 -23.08 17.02
N HIS A 302 41.94 -24.12 17.65
CA HIS A 302 42.74 -25.11 18.38
C HIS A 302 43.67 -25.89 17.46
N SER A 303 43.21 -26.27 16.27
CA SER A 303 44.07 -26.90 15.24
C SER A 303 45.24 -25.99 14.86
N LEU A 304 44.99 -24.70 14.66
CA LEU A 304 46.05 -23.75 14.31
C LEU A 304 47.07 -23.56 15.44
N PHE A 305 46.62 -23.44 16.69
CA PHE A 305 47.52 -23.27 17.83
C PHE A 305 48.28 -24.55 18.24
N ASP A 306 47.71 -25.75 18.03
CA ASP A 306 48.43 -27.02 18.21
C ASP A 306 49.42 -27.29 17.06
N SER A 307 49.23 -26.67 15.89
CA SER A 307 50.14 -26.76 14.74
C SER A 307 51.37 -25.86 14.87
N VAL A 308 51.41 -24.91 15.81
CA VAL A 308 52.59 -24.08 16.06
C VAL A 308 53.53 -24.86 16.99
N PRO A 309 54.78 -25.18 16.58
CA PRO A 309 55.70 -25.91 17.43
C PRO A 309 55.95 -25.12 18.71
N LYS A 310 55.70 -25.75 19.86
CA LYS A 310 56.13 -25.23 21.16
C LYS A 310 57.65 -25.19 21.17
N PHE A 311 58.23 -24.01 20.95
CA PHE A 311 59.65 -23.80 21.19
C PHE A 311 59.92 -24.01 22.68
N TYR A 312 60.39 -25.20 23.04
CA TYR A 312 61.01 -25.44 24.33
C TYR A 312 62.24 -24.55 24.41
N THR A 313 62.21 -23.55 25.29
CA THR A 313 63.41 -22.82 25.69
C THR A 313 64.23 -23.75 26.57
N ASN A 314 64.98 -24.67 25.95
CA ASN A 314 66.12 -25.30 26.59
C ASN A 314 67.36 -24.49 26.21
N THR A 315 68.08 -24.08 27.24
CA THR A 315 69.00 -22.94 27.24
C THR A 315 70.35 -23.18 26.57
N ASP A 316 70.54 -24.22 25.75
CA ASP A 316 71.86 -24.57 25.20
C ASP A 316 71.88 -25.15 23.77
N ASP A 317 70.83 -24.96 22.95
CA ASP A 317 70.83 -25.45 21.57
C ASP A 317 71.06 -24.37 20.51
N ASN A 318 72.13 -24.61 19.73
CA ASN A 318 72.73 -23.83 18.65
C ASN A 318 71.70 -23.10 17.76
N ILE A 319 71.86 -21.78 17.62
CA ILE A 319 71.02 -20.90 16.79
C ILE A 319 70.86 -21.43 15.35
N ASN A 320 71.89 -22.08 14.81
CA ASN A 320 71.86 -22.62 13.45
C ASN A 320 70.86 -23.77 13.27
N SER A 321 70.60 -24.59 14.31
CA SER A 321 69.60 -25.65 14.21
C SER A 321 68.18 -25.07 14.23
N ARG A 322 67.96 -23.95 14.92
CA ARG A 322 66.67 -23.25 14.94
C ARG A 322 66.37 -22.55 13.62
N VAL A 323 67.39 -21.97 12.97
CA VAL A 323 67.24 -21.34 11.64
C VAL A 323 66.92 -22.39 10.58
N ALA A 324 67.61 -23.53 10.58
CA ALA A 324 67.34 -24.62 9.64
C ALA A 324 65.91 -25.19 9.77
N LEU A 325 65.41 -25.34 11.01
CA LEU A 325 64.06 -25.83 11.27
C LEU A 325 62.97 -24.82 10.88
N ILE A 326 63.27 -23.51 10.98
CA ILE A 326 62.38 -22.44 10.51
C ILE A 326 62.37 -22.40 8.97
N GLU A 327 63.52 -22.59 8.32
CA GLU A 327 63.62 -22.64 6.85
C GLU A 327 62.89 -23.86 6.26
N GLU A 328 63.02 -25.04 6.88
CA GLU A 328 62.30 -26.25 6.46
C GLU A 328 60.78 -26.08 6.60
N TYR A 329 60.31 -25.38 7.64
CA TYR A 329 58.89 -25.10 7.84
C TYR A 329 58.36 -24.04 6.84
N LEU A 330 59.14 -23.00 6.54
CA LEU A 330 58.79 -21.98 5.56
C LEU A 330 58.71 -22.55 4.13
N GLN A 331 59.62 -23.46 3.77
CA GLN A 331 59.63 -24.13 2.47
C GLN A 331 58.45 -25.11 2.30
N ASN A 332 58.15 -25.91 3.33
CA ASN A 332 57.09 -26.93 3.23
C ASN A 332 55.67 -26.38 3.36
N PHE A 333 55.45 -25.32 4.15
CA PHE A 333 54.08 -24.86 4.44
C PHE A 333 53.67 -23.56 3.74
N MET A 334 54.60 -22.66 3.41
CA MET A 334 54.26 -21.37 2.78
C MET A 334 54.65 -21.28 1.30
N HIS A 335 55.31 -22.30 0.74
CA HIS A 335 55.82 -22.27 -0.64
C HIS A 335 56.68 -21.03 -0.97
N ILE A 336 57.31 -20.42 0.03
CA ILE A 336 58.23 -19.31 -0.20
C ILE A 336 59.62 -19.93 -0.39
N LYS A 337 60.02 -20.09 -1.65
CA LYS A 337 61.38 -20.47 -2.02
C LYS A 337 62.26 -19.21 -1.96
N ARG A 338 63.37 -19.30 -1.25
CA ARG A 338 64.42 -18.30 -1.29
C ARG A 338 65.24 -18.54 -2.55
N ASP A 339 65.15 -17.65 -3.52
CA ASP A 339 66.04 -17.64 -4.68
C ASP A 339 67.37 -17.02 -4.24
N ASP A 340 68.31 -17.87 -3.85
CA ASP A 340 69.71 -17.46 -3.72
C ASP A 340 70.35 -17.49 -5.12
N GLU A 341 70.39 -16.33 -5.78
CA GLU A 341 71.32 -16.07 -6.88
C GLU A 341 72.73 -15.84 -6.30
N ASP A 342 73.54 -16.90 -6.26
CA ASP A 342 74.99 -16.76 -6.28
C ASP A 342 75.51 -17.37 -7.59
N LYS A 343 75.85 -16.48 -8.54
CA LYS A 343 76.73 -16.78 -9.66
C LYS A 343 78.13 -16.29 -9.29
N GLU A 344 79.03 -17.19 -8.96
CA GLU A 344 80.47 -16.98 -9.12
C GLU A 344 80.87 -17.39 -10.55
N VAL A 345 81.47 -16.44 -11.27
CA VAL A 345 82.64 -16.66 -12.15
C VAL A 345 83.67 -15.61 -11.76
#